data_AF-A0A7C3WQS9-F1
#
_entry.id   AF-A0A7C3WQS9-F1
#
_cell.length_a   1.000
_cell.length_b   1.000
_cell.length_c   1.000
_cell.angle_alpha   90.00
_cell.angle_beta   90.00
_cell.angle_gamma   90.00
#
_symmetry.space_group_name_H-M   'P 1'
#
loop_
_entity.id
_entity.type
_entity.pdbx_description
1 polymer ?
#
loop_
_entity_poly.entity_id
_entity_poly.type
_entity_poly.pdbx_seq_one_letter_code
_entity_poly.pdbx_strand_id
1 'polypeptide(L)'
;MCILGRDKLLELIKKFKCIYPFDEGLLDGDSYVLTVREDTTLNYLEHKNLISEEIVFTPPNFVAHLTAKSKYGRMGLSFLNAAKVHSGFVGRLALELVNLSNERMPITIKKGDPLMHIEFVSREGSPSPYVGQYMFQYMSDSEAEMYFKILRENFSDVFNPNQLKFMMKNRII
;
A
#
# COMPACT_ATOMS: atom_id res chain seq x y z
N MET A 1 -20.55 -4.36 -3.85
CA MET A 1 -19.17 -4.14 -3.33
C MET A 1 -18.80 -5.32 -2.45
N CYS A 2 -17.79 -6.11 -2.82
CA CYS A 2 -17.43 -7.35 -2.11
C CYS A 2 -15.93 -7.41 -1.82
N ILE A 3 -15.55 -8.02 -0.69
CA ILE A 3 -14.16 -8.35 -0.38
C ILE A 3 -13.69 -9.43 -1.35
N LEU A 4 -12.45 -9.30 -1.82
CA LEU A 4 -11.83 -10.20 -2.77
C LEU A 4 -11.23 -11.40 -2.04
N GLY A 5 -11.70 -12.60 -2.35
CA GLY A 5 -11.16 -13.84 -1.78
C GLY A 5 -9.70 -14.10 -2.16
N ARG A 6 -9.02 -14.96 -1.39
CA ARG A 6 -7.60 -15.31 -1.59
C ARG A 6 -7.24 -15.70 -3.04
N ASP A 7 -8.06 -16.53 -3.68
CA ASP A 7 -7.84 -16.99 -5.06
C ASP A 7 -7.81 -15.83 -6.06
N LYS A 8 -8.76 -14.90 -5.93
CA LYS A 8 -8.87 -13.70 -6.78
C LYS A 8 -7.79 -12.69 -6.47
N LEU A 9 -7.40 -12.52 -5.21
CA LEU A 9 -6.24 -11.71 -4.85
C LEU A 9 -4.95 -12.26 -5.50
N LEU A 10 -4.74 -13.58 -5.45
CA LEU A 10 -3.61 -14.24 -6.11
C LEU A 10 -3.61 -14.06 -7.63
N GLU A 11 -4.78 -14.11 -8.29
CA GLU A 11 -4.90 -13.80 -9.72
C GLU A 11 -4.42 -12.37 -10.02
N LEU A 12 -4.86 -11.39 -9.23
CA LEU A 12 -4.45 -9.99 -9.38
C LEU A 12 -2.95 -9.79 -9.14
N ILE A 13 -2.39 -10.41 -8.10
CA ILE A 13 -0.95 -10.33 -7.79
C ILE A 13 -0.12 -10.93 -8.94
N LYS A 14 -0.50 -12.10 -9.45
CA LYS A 14 0.22 -12.75 -10.57
C LYS A 14 0.14 -11.92 -11.85
N LYS A 15 -1.03 -11.37 -12.17
CA LYS A 15 -1.27 -10.66 -13.43
C LYS A 15 -0.71 -9.24 -13.43
N PHE A 16 -0.87 -8.52 -12.33
CA PHE A 16 -0.64 -7.08 -12.28
C PHE A 16 0.36 -6.64 -11.21
N LYS A 17 0.89 -7.58 -10.43
CA LYS A 17 1.76 -7.27 -9.28
C LYS A 17 1.06 -6.29 -8.33
N CYS A 18 -0.21 -6.53 -8.01
CA CYS A 18 -0.99 -5.70 -7.09
C CYS A 18 -0.34 -5.54 -5.71
N ILE A 19 0.53 -6.48 -5.34
CA ILE A 19 1.43 -6.42 -4.19
C ILE A 19 2.81 -6.86 -4.68
N TYR A 20 3.85 -6.05 -4.43
CA TYR A 20 5.22 -6.36 -4.86
C TYR A 20 6.29 -5.74 -3.94
N PRO A 21 7.30 -6.49 -3.48
CA PRO A 21 7.44 -7.93 -3.64
C PRO A 21 6.30 -8.70 -2.95
N PHE A 22 6.00 -9.90 -3.44
CA PHE A 22 4.94 -10.74 -2.91
C PHE A 22 5.56 -11.95 -2.21
N ASP A 23 5.11 -12.22 -0.99
CA ASP A 23 5.42 -13.43 -0.22
C ASP A 23 4.12 -14.16 0.14
N GLU A 24 3.99 -15.42 -0.28
CA GLU A 24 2.80 -16.22 0.00
C GLU A 24 2.57 -16.44 1.51
N GLY A 25 3.64 -16.43 2.32
CA GLY A 25 3.58 -16.56 3.77
C GLY A 25 2.92 -15.37 4.47
N LEU A 26 2.74 -14.25 3.76
CA LEU A 26 2.07 -13.03 4.27
C LEU A 26 0.60 -12.93 3.88
N LEU A 27 0.05 -13.92 3.18
CA LEU A 27 -1.40 -14.00 2.98
C LEU A 27 -2.10 -14.41 4.29
N ASP A 28 -3.15 -13.67 4.66
CA ASP A 28 -3.91 -13.88 5.89
C ASP A 28 -5.41 -13.81 5.59
N GLY A 29 -6.05 -14.97 5.48
CA GLY A 29 -7.45 -15.08 5.01
C GLY A 29 -7.65 -14.49 3.61
N ASP A 30 -8.58 -13.54 3.52
CA ASP A 30 -8.91 -12.77 2.30
C ASP A 30 -8.11 -11.47 2.18
N SER A 31 -7.00 -11.37 2.90
CA SER A 31 -6.13 -10.19 2.94
C SER A 31 -4.66 -10.55 2.75
N TYR A 32 -3.82 -9.53 2.62
CA TYR A 32 -2.38 -9.66 2.65
C TYR A 32 -1.79 -8.79 3.76
N VAL A 33 -0.70 -9.23 4.36
CA VAL A 33 0.00 -8.50 5.41
C VAL A 33 1.15 -7.70 4.81
N LEU A 34 1.03 -6.37 4.80
CA LEU A 34 2.11 -5.46 4.42
C LEU A 34 3.15 -5.37 5.54
N THR A 35 4.42 -5.22 5.15
CA THR A 35 5.57 -5.15 6.05
C THR A 35 6.27 -3.80 5.99
N VAL A 36 7.19 -3.56 6.94
CA VAL A 36 7.90 -2.27 7.05
C VAL A 36 9.19 -2.27 6.26
N ARG A 37 9.46 -1.19 5.51
CA ARG A 37 10.66 -1.07 4.68
C ARG A 37 11.96 -0.89 5.48
N GLU A 38 11.88 -0.19 6.62
CA GLU A 38 13.04 0.26 7.37
C GLU A 38 12.82 0.17 8.89
N ASP A 39 13.92 -0.05 9.62
CA ASP A 39 13.92 0.03 11.08
C ASP A 39 13.49 1.42 11.55
N THR A 40 12.45 1.49 12.36
CA THR A 40 11.96 2.75 12.92
C THR A 40 11.74 2.61 14.42
N THR A 41 12.20 3.59 15.19
CA THR A 41 11.87 3.71 16.62
C THR A 41 11.06 4.97 16.83
N LEU A 42 9.91 4.84 17.49
CA LEU A 42 9.04 5.95 17.89
C LEU A 42 9.12 6.14 19.40
N ASN A 43 9.64 7.29 19.82
CA ASN A 43 9.59 7.71 21.22
C ASN A 43 8.15 8.05 21.62
N TYR A 44 7.88 8.11 22.93
CA TYR A 44 6.57 8.50 23.42
C TYR A 44 6.13 9.87 22.88
N LEU A 45 4.90 9.96 22.37
CA LEU A 45 4.30 11.11 21.67
C LEU A 45 5.03 11.54 20.38
N GLU A 46 5.93 10.72 19.86
CA GLU A 46 6.57 10.99 18.57
C GLU A 46 5.67 10.55 17.41
N HIS A 47 5.53 11.45 16.43
CA HIS A 47 4.92 11.15 15.14
C HIS A 47 5.98 10.78 14.11
N LYS A 48 5.79 9.66 13.40
CA LYS A 48 6.64 9.27 12.25
C LYS A 48 5.82 8.66 11.13
N ASN A 49 6.29 8.89 9.90
CA ASN A 49 5.82 8.17 8.73
C ASN A 49 6.65 6.91 8.55
N LEU A 50 6.00 5.75 8.52
CA LEU A 50 6.61 4.48 8.13
C LEU A 50 6.21 4.17 6.69
N ILE A 51 7.16 3.67 5.92
CA ILE A 51 6.92 3.28 4.52
C ILE A 51 6.75 1.76 4.45
N SER A 52 5.72 1.29 3.74
CA SER A 52 5.57 -0.14 3.45
C SER A 52 6.73 -0.65 2.60
N GLU A 53 7.17 -1.89 2.83
CA GLU A 53 8.14 -2.55 1.95
C GLU A 53 7.51 -2.79 0.57
N GLU A 54 6.27 -3.26 0.56
CA GLU A 54 5.55 -3.58 -0.65
C GLU A 54 4.96 -2.35 -1.32
N ILE A 55 5.05 -2.33 -2.65
CA ILE A 55 4.28 -1.49 -3.55
C ILE A 55 2.88 -2.09 -3.66
N VAL A 56 1.88 -1.24 -3.48
CA VAL A 56 0.47 -1.58 -3.67
C VAL A 56 0.02 -1.00 -5.00
N PHE A 57 -0.57 -1.84 -5.84
CA PHE A 57 -1.35 -1.42 -7.00
C PHE A 57 -2.79 -1.90 -6.85
N THR A 58 -3.73 -0.96 -6.80
CA THR A 58 -5.17 -1.20 -6.84
C THR A 58 -5.67 -1.02 -8.28
N PRO A 59 -6.04 -2.07 -9.03
CA PRO A 59 -6.55 -1.89 -10.38
C PRO A 59 -7.82 -1.02 -10.39
N PRO A 60 -8.17 -0.34 -11.50
CA PRO A 60 -9.26 0.65 -11.52
C PRO A 60 -10.64 0.17 -11.02
N ASN A 61 -10.88 -1.15 -11.07
CA ASN A 61 -12.13 -1.76 -10.60
C ASN A 61 -12.12 -2.16 -9.12
N PHE A 62 -11.04 -1.86 -8.40
CA PHE A 62 -10.87 -2.17 -6.99
C PHE A 62 -10.44 -0.94 -6.21
N VAL A 63 -10.84 -0.90 -4.95
CA VAL A 63 -10.16 -0.11 -3.91
C VAL A 63 -9.54 -1.10 -2.93
N ALA A 64 -8.71 -0.60 -2.01
CA ALA A 64 -8.27 -1.44 -0.90
C ALA A 64 -8.49 -0.72 0.43
N HIS A 65 -8.76 -1.48 1.48
CA HIS A 65 -8.82 -0.96 2.84
C HIS A 65 -7.65 -1.48 3.65
N LEU A 66 -7.25 -0.66 4.62
CA LEU A 66 -6.11 -0.95 5.48
C LEU A 66 -6.58 -1.10 6.91
N THR A 67 -6.18 -2.19 7.55
CA THR A 67 -6.44 -2.42 8.97
C THR A 67 -5.14 -2.70 9.69
N ALA A 68 -4.87 -2.00 10.79
CA ALA A 68 -3.67 -2.22 11.59
C ALA A 68 -3.66 -3.60 12.23
N LYS A 69 -2.47 -4.24 12.31
CA LYS A 69 -2.35 -5.48 13.09
C LYS A 69 -2.63 -5.19 14.56
N SER A 70 -3.50 -6.01 15.16
CA SER A 70 -3.97 -5.84 16.54
C SER A 70 -2.84 -5.70 17.56
N LYS A 71 -1.67 -6.33 17.32
CA LYS A 71 -0.50 -6.21 18.21
C LYS A 71 -0.11 -4.76 18.47
N TYR A 72 -0.13 -3.89 17.46
CA TYR A 72 0.30 -2.50 17.60
C TYR A 72 -0.71 -1.65 18.37
N GLY A 73 -2.00 -1.83 18.08
CA GLY A 73 -3.06 -1.16 18.86
C GLY A 73 -2.99 -1.52 20.34
N ARG A 74 -2.68 -2.78 20.67
CA ARG A 74 -2.49 -3.24 22.07
C ARG A 74 -1.22 -2.69 22.73
N MET A 75 -0.22 -2.29 21.95
CA MET A 75 1.00 -1.64 22.45
C MET A 75 0.82 -0.13 22.68
N GLY A 76 -0.32 0.44 22.29
CA GLY A 76 -0.56 1.89 22.34
C GLY A 76 -0.02 2.64 21.13
N LEU A 77 0.27 1.95 20.02
CA LEU A 77 0.67 2.57 18.77
C LEU A 77 -0.56 2.87 17.91
N SER A 78 -0.76 4.14 17.56
CA SER A 78 -1.91 4.61 16.80
C SER A 78 -1.52 4.95 15.36
N PHE A 79 -2.44 4.65 14.42
CA PHE A 79 -2.31 4.96 13.00
C PHE A 79 -3.25 6.11 12.65
N LEU A 80 -2.74 7.19 12.06
CA LEU A 80 -3.49 8.42 11.81
C LEU A 80 -4.15 8.46 10.43
N ASN A 81 -3.58 7.78 9.43
CA ASN A 81 -3.99 7.92 8.02
C ASN A 81 -4.49 6.63 7.34
N ALA A 82 -4.86 5.60 8.11
CA ALA A 82 -5.28 4.32 7.56
C ALA A 82 -6.81 4.23 7.40
N ALA A 83 -7.30 4.29 6.16
CA ALA A 83 -8.66 3.84 5.84
C ALA A 83 -8.76 3.18 4.46
N LYS A 84 -8.17 3.79 3.42
CA LYS A 84 -8.43 3.38 2.03
C LYS A 84 -7.31 3.76 1.06
N VAL A 85 -7.00 2.85 0.14
CA VAL A 85 -6.21 3.08 -1.07
C VAL A 85 -7.17 3.26 -2.26
N HIS A 86 -7.04 4.36 -2.98
CA HIS A 86 -7.90 4.70 -4.11
C HIS A 86 -7.71 3.73 -5.29
N SER A 87 -8.75 3.53 -6.10
CA SER A 87 -8.64 2.77 -7.36
C SER A 87 -7.61 3.40 -8.28
N GLY A 88 -6.78 2.59 -8.93
CA GLY A 88 -5.74 3.03 -9.86
C GLY A 88 -4.44 3.50 -9.21
N PHE A 89 -4.34 3.56 -7.88
CA PHE A 89 -3.12 3.97 -7.19
C PHE A 89 -2.02 2.92 -7.36
N VAL A 90 -0.79 3.37 -7.62
CA VAL A 90 0.43 2.57 -7.56
C VAL A 90 1.44 3.28 -6.68
N GLY A 91 2.01 2.60 -5.69
CA GLY A 91 3.07 3.16 -4.86
C GLY A 91 3.24 2.39 -3.56
N ARG A 92 4.32 2.69 -2.81
CA ARG A 92 4.38 2.27 -1.40
C ARG A 92 3.46 3.15 -0.56
N LEU A 93 3.05 2.67 0.60
CA LEU A 93 2.17 3.40 1.50
C LEU A 93 3.01 4.11 2.56
N ALA A 94 2.77 5.41 2.73
CA ALA A 94 3.22 6.15 3.91
C ALA A 94 2.15 6.02 4.99
N LEU A 95 2.50 5.42 6.12
CA LEU A 95 1.63 5.21 7.26
C LEU A 95 2.06 6.19 8.35
N GLU A 96 1.15 7.02 8.82
CA GLU A 96 1.37 8.01 9.87
C GLU A 96 1.12 7.35 11.22
N LEU A 97 2.17 7.22 12.03
CA LEU A 97 2.12 6.56 13.32
C LEU A 97 2.45 7.52 14.45
N VAL A 98 1.80 7.32 15.60
CA VAL A 98 2.12 8.00 16.86
C VAL A 98 2.15 7.00 18.01
N ASN A 99 3.20 7.07 18.83
CA ASN A 99 3.32 6.27 20.04
C ASN A 99 2.55 6.94 21.19
N LEU A 100 1.44 6.32 21.60
CA LEU A 100 0.57 6.75 22.70
C LEU A 100 0.60 5.74 23.87
N SER A 101 1.65 4.93 23.96
CA SER A 101 1.76 3.91 25.00
C SER A 101 1.79 4.51 26.41
N ASN A 102 0.98 3.96 27.31
CA ASN A 102 0.95 4.40 28.72
C ASN A 102 2.28 4.15 29.45
N GLU A 103 3.06 3.18 29.00
CA GLU A 103 4.39 2.87 29.55
C GLU A 103 5.42 3.95 29.18
N ARG A 104 5.10 4.83 28.24
CA ARG A 104 5.96 5.93 27.76
C ARG A 104 7.34 5.47 27.28
N MET A 105 7.47 4.19 26.94
CA MET A 105 8.69 3.61 26.39
C MET A 105 8.72 3.73 24.86
N PRO A 106 9.92 3.84 24.25
CA PRO A 106 10.06 3.77 22.81
C PRO A 106 9.54 2.45 22.24
N ILE A 107 8.89 2.50 21.09
CA ILE A 107 8.47 1.32 20.33
C ILE A 107 9.37 1.22 19.10
N THR A 108 10.08 0.11 18.98
CA THR A 108 10.88 -0.21 17.79
C THR A 108 10.13 -1.19 16.90
N ILE A 109 10.08 -0.85 15.62
CA ILE A 109 9.50 -1.67 14.54
C ILE A 109 10.65 -1.95 13.59
N LYS A 110 10.88 -3.23 13.32
CA LYS A 110 11.98 -3.69 12.50
C LYS A 110 11.57 -3.78 11.04
N LYS A 111 12.55 -3.61 10.16
CA LYS A 111 12.39 -3.93 8.75
C LYS A 111 11.83 -5.35 8.60
N GLY A 112 10.82 -5.50 7.75
CA GLY A 112 10.12 -6.75 7.51
C GLY A 112 9.06 -7.11 8.55
N ASP A 113 8.89 -6.30 9.62
CA ASP A 113 7.84 -6.57 10.59
C ASP A 113 6.46 -6.49 9.93
N PRO A 114 5.56 -7.47 10.18
CA PRO A 114 4.15 -7.39 9.81
C PRO A 114 3.49 -6.14 10.39
N LEU A 115 2.89 -5.28 9.55
CA LEU A 115 2.36 -3.97 9.95
C LEU A 115 0.85 -3.82 9.78
N MET A 116 0.34 -3.98 8.56
CA MET A 116 -1.05 -3.73 8.19
C MET A 116 -1.62 -4.90 7.40
N HIS A 117 -2.90 -5.21 7.57
CA HIS A 117 -3.66 -5.97 6.59
C HIS A 117 -4.13 -5.04 5.48
N ILE A 118 -4.06 -5.51 4.24
CA ILE A 118 -4.70 -4.89 3.08
C ILE A 118 -5.71 -5.87 2.49
N GLU A 119 -6.95 -5.41 2.35
CA GLU A 119 -8.05 -6.15 1.72
C GLU A 119 -8.50 -5.42 0.45
N PHE A 120 -8.72 -6.15 -0.63
CA PHE A 120 -9.18 -5.59 -1.90
C PHE A 120 -10.69 -5.70 -1.97
N VAL A 121 -11.33 -4.64 -2.46
CA VAL A 121 -12.78 -4.53 -2.50
C VAL A 121 -13.23 -4.12 -3.90
N SER A 122 -14.14 -4.89 -4.49
CA SER A 122 -14.67 -4.61 -5.82
C SER A 122 -15.54 -3.36 -5.84
N ARG A 123 -15.37 -2.53 -6.87
CA ARG A 123 -16.12 -1.28 -7.06
C ARG A 123 -17.26 -1.47 -8.04
N GLU A 124 -18.37 -0.77 -7.82
CA GLU A 124 -19.48 -0.64 -8.78
C GLU A 124 -19.45 0.73 -9.50
N GLY A 125 -19.89 0.77 -10.76
CA GLY A 125 -19.92 1.96 -11.63
C GLY A 125 -18.70 2.10 -12.55
N SER A 126 -18.42 3.30 -13.09
CA SER A 126 -17.24 3.61 -13.94
C SER A 126 -16.05 4.13 -13.11
N PRO A 127 -14.80 3.75 -13.41
CA PRO A 127 -13.67 4.06 -12.53
C PRO A 127 -13.24 5.51 -12.65
N SER A 128 -12.82 6.09 -11.52
CA SER A 128 -12.10 7.38 -11.48
C SER A 128 -10.74 7.10 -10.83
N PRO A 129 -9.74 6.69 -11.63
CA PRO A 129 -8.46 6.23 -11.11
C PRO A 129 -7.70 7.36 -10.42
N TYR A 130 -6.80 7.00 -9.51
CA TYR A 130 -5.92 7.93 -8.85
C TYR A 130 -4.93 8.55 -9.86
N VAL A 131 -4.94 9.87 -9.92
CA VAL A 131 -4.08 10.69 -10.78
C VAL A 131 -3.43 11.83 -9.99
N GLY A 132 -3.22 11.60 -8.68
CA GLY A 132 -2.65 12.58 -7.77
C GLY A 132 -1.12 12.49 -7.65
N GLN A 133 -0.55 13.38 -6.82
CA GLN A 133 0.90 13.54 -6.66
C GLN A 133 1.64 12.36 -6.02
N TYR A 134 0.92 11.47 -5.31
CA TYR A 134 1.51 10.31 -4.63
C TYR A 134 1.62 9.08 -5.53
N MET A 135 1.29 9.21 -6.82
CA MET A 135 1.44 8.13 -7.78
C MET A 135 2.92 7.79 -7.96
N PHE A 136 3.24 6.50 -7.87
CA PHE A 136 4.59 5.93 -7.87
C PHE A 136 5.47 6.28 -6.66
N GLN A 137 4.90 6.77 -5.56
CA GLN A 137 5.70 7.21 -4.42
C GLN A 137 6.60 6.11 -3.83
N TYR A 138 7.81 6.52 -3.43
CA TYR A 138 8.86 5.71 -2.82
C TYR A 138 9.32 4.52 -3.67
N MET A 139 9.15 4.59 -4.99
CA MET A 139 9.59 3.56 -5.93
C MET A 139 10.92 3.93 -6.59
N SER A 140 11.79 2.94 -6.77
CA SER A 140 12.96 3.05 -7.63
C SER A 140 12.57 3.23 -9.09
N ASP A 141 13.49 3.69 -9.94
CA ASP A 141 13.21 3.90 -11.37
C ASP A 141 12.81 2.60 -12.08
N SER A 142 13.43 1.48 -11.72
CA SER A 142 13.13 0.17 -12.31
C SER A 142 11.73 -0.32 -11.92
N GLU A 143 11.34 -0.14 -10.65
CA GLU A 143 9.99 -0.45 -10.18
C GLU A 143 8.95 0.44 -10.88
N ALA A 144 9.22 1.74 -10.97
CA ALA A 144 8.29 2.68 -11.59
C ALA A 144 8.09 2.38 -13.09
N GLU A 145 9.17 2.08 -13.81
CA GLU A 145 9.11 1.66 -15.21
C GLU A 145 8.37 0.32 -15.40
N MET A 146 8.52 -0.63 -14.46
CA MET A 146 7.77 -1.89 -14.49
C MET A 146 6.26 -1.63 -14.41
N TYR A 147 5.82 -0.82 -13.46
CA TYR A 147 4.39 -0.50 -13.33
C TYR A 147 3.88 0.38 -14.47
N PHE A 148 4.69 1.30 -15.00
CA PHE A 148 4.34 2.06 -16.19
C PHE A 148 3.97 1.13 -17.37
N LYS A 149 4.76 0.08 -17.60
CA LYS A 149 4.47 -0.93 -18.64
C LYS A 149 3.17 -1.68 -18.36
N ILE A 150 2.97 -2.16 -17.12
CA ILE A 150 1.74 -2.86 -16.71
C ILE A 150 0.51 -1.98 -16.96
N LEU A 151 0.55 -0.72 -16.53
CA LEU A 151 -0.55 0.24 -16.70
C LEU A 151 -0.84 0.52 -18.18
N ARG A 152 0.20 0.77 -18.97
CA ARG A 152 0.07 1.04 -20.40
C ARG A 152 -0.50 -0.14 -21.18
N GLU A 153 -0.12 -1.37 -20.83
CA GLU A 153 -0.51 -2.57 -21.60
C GLU A 153 -1.90 -3.10 -21.22
N ASN A 154 -2.33 -2.88 -19.97
CA ASN A 154 -3.55 -3.48 -19.46
C ASN A 154 -4.67 -2.46 -19.17
N PHE A 155 -4.36 -1.17 -19.12
CA PHE A 155 -5.28 -0.11 -18.69
C PHE A 155 -5.12 1.18 -19.53
N SER A 156 -4.80 1.05 -20.82
CA SER A 156 -4.59 2.19 -21.74
C SER A 156 -5.84 3.03 -22.00
N ASP A 157 -7.02 2.46 -21.77
CA ASP A 157 -8.33 3.10 -21.85
C ASP A 157 -8.60 4.02 -20.64
N VAL A 158 -7.93 3.76 -19.52
CA VAL A 158 -8.12 4.46 -18.25
C VAL A 158 -6.99 5.45 -17.96
N PHE A 159 -5.74 5.11 -18.32
CA PHE A 159 -4.58 5.95 -18.03
C PHE A 159 -3.96 6.55 -19.28
N ASN A 160 -3.69 7.86 -19.24
CA ASN A 160 -2.95 8.55 -20.29
C ASN A 160 -1.43 8.31 -20.12
N PRO A 161 -0.72 7.75 -21.12
CA PRO A 161 0.72 7.45 -21.00
C PRO A 161 1.60 8.67 -20.76
N ASN A 162 1.26 9.83 -21.32
CA ASN A 162 2.05 11.06 -21.13
C ASN A 162 1.91 11.57 -19.69
N GLN A 163 0.70 11.48 -19.14
CA GLN A 163 0.44 11.83 -17.75
C GLN A 163 1.16 10.87 -16.79
N LEU A 164 1.13 9.56 -17.05
CA LEU A 164 1.86 8.57 -16.25
C LEU A 164 3.37 8.84 -16.26
N LYS A 165 3.97 9.13 -17.43
CA LYS A 165 5.39 9.50 -17.52
C LYS A 165 5.71 10.75 -16.72
N PHE A 166 4.84 11.75 -16.78
CA PHE A 166 5.00 12.98 -15.99
C PHE A 166 4.98 12.68 -14.49
N MET A 167 4.01 11.90 -14.00
CA MET A 167 3.93 11.50 -12.59
C MET A 167 5.15 10.69 -12.16
N MET A 168 5.55 9.72 -12.98
CA MET A 168 6.71 8.88 -12.73
C MET A 168 8.00 9.69 -12.57
N LYS A 169 8.19 10.73 -13.39
CA LYS A 169 9.37 11.61 -13.31
C LYS A 169 9.35 12.54 -12.10
N ASN A 170 8.16 12.98 -11.66
CA ASN A 170 7.97 13.93 -10.57
C ASN A 170 7.50 13.27 -9.27
N ARG A 171 7.64 11.95 -9.15
CA ARG A 171 7.20 11.18 -7.97
C ARG A 171 8.01 11.54 -6.74
N ILE A 172 7.42 11.28 -5.58
CA ILE A 172 8.12 11.31 -4.29
C ILE A 172 9.02 10.07 -4.22
N ILE A 173 10.29 10.24 -3.81
CA ILE A 173 11.29 9.16 -3.71
C ILE A 173 11.51 8.80 -2.23
#